data_AF-W0RQC7-F1
#
_entry.id   AF-W0RQC7-F1
#
_cell.length_a   1.000
_cell.length_b   1.000
_cell.length_c   1.000
_cell.angle_alpha   90.00
_cell.angle_beta   90.00
_cell.angle_gamma   90.00
#
_symmetry.space_group_name_H-M   'P 1'
#
loop_
_entity.id
_entity.type
_entity.pdbx_description
1 polymer ?
#
loop_
_entity_poly.entity_id
_entity_poly.type
_entity_poly.pdbx_seq_one_letter_code
_entity_poly.pdbx_strand_id
1 'polypeptide(L)'
;MPDSRARATCAPTTRRPIADARLTELLGALLGGWDFASAVPRALDVAERDPLASGGWFTGDIVRGLMEVPGAFWARHPTLYARYQMVLRASAEARRTLPIEQRMQFWSPLADLPRDAAVEHPIDHQVHPRGST
;
A
#
# COMPACT_ATOMS: atom_id res chain seq x y z
N MET A 1 -5.64 -40.32 -36.22
CA MET A 1 -5.65 -38.94 -35.71
C MET A 1 -6.33 -38.92 -34.35
N PRO A 2 -5.57 -38.75 -33.25
CA PRO A 2 -6.11 -38.14 -32.03
C PRO A 2 -5.43 -36.79 -31.74
N ASP A 3 -6.25 -35.81 -31.40
CA ASP A 3 -5.91 -34.43 -31.05
C ASP A 3 -5.55 -34.39 -29.54
N SER A 4 -4.26 -34.37 -29.22
CA SER A 4 -3.75 -34.23 -27.85
C SER A 4 -3.36 -32.78 -27.58
N ARG A 5 -4.36 -31.91 -27.38
CA ARG A 5 -4.13 -30.55 -26.88
C ARG A 5 -3.81 -30.58 -25.40
N ALA A 6 -2.51 -30.67 -25.09
CA ALA A 6 -1.97 -30.28 -23.81
C ALA A 6 -2.33 -28.80 -23.55
N ARG A 7 -3.33 -28.56 -22.71
CA ARG A 7 -3.56 -27.24 -22.12
C ARG A 7 -2.46 -27.02 -21.10
N ALA A 8 -1.40 -26.32 -21.51
CA ALA A 8 -0.49 -25.70 -20.58
C ALA A 8 -1.29 -24.67 -19.78
N THR A 9 -1.57 -24.97 -18.51
CA THR A 9 -2.06 -23.99 -17.56
C THR A 9 -0.94 -22.99 -17.34
N CYS A 10 -1.00 -21.88 -18.07
CA CYS A 10 -0.12 -20.74 -17.88
C CYS A 10 -0.55 -20.07 -16.56
N ALA A 11 0.10 -20.43 -15.46
CA ALA A 11 -0.01 -19.67 -14.23
C ALA A 11 0.45 -18.22 -14.51
N PRO A 12 -0.26 -17.19 -14.03
CA PRO A 12 0.14 -15.81 -14.26
C PRO A 12 1.53 -15.59 -13.64
N THR A 13 2.49 -15.27 -14.50
CA THR A 13 3.86 -14.94 -14.11
C THR A 13 3.82 -13.78 -13.12
N THR A 14 4.23 -14.05 -11.89
CA THR A 14 4.32 -13.12 -10.76
C THR A 14 5.37 -12.05 -11.02
N ARG A 15 5.03 -11.04 -11.83
CA ARG A 15 5.85 -9.84 -12.01
C ARG A 15 5.63 -8.81 -10.89
N ARG A 16 5.41 -9.27 -9.67
CA ARG A 16 5.01 -8.45 -8.51
C ARG A 16 5.69 -8.88 -7.19
N PRO A 17 7.03 -8.81 -7.10
CA PRO A 17 7.65 -8.65 -5.78
C PRO A 17 8.63 -7.46 -5.67
N ILE A 18 9.25 -7.01 -6.76
CA ILE A 18 10.33 -6.00 -6.68
C ILE A 18 9.79 -4.59 -6.47
N ALA A 19 8.68 -4.24 -7.12
CA ALA A 19 8.05 -2.93 -6.94
C ALA A 19 7.51 -2.78 -5.51
N ASP A 20 6.84 -3.82 -5.01
CA ASP A 20 6.25 -3.83 -3.67
C ASP A 20 7.35 -3.77 -2.60
N ALA A 21 8.43 -4.56 -2.74
CA ALA A 21 9.58 -4.50 -1.82
C ALA A 21 10.20 -3.09 -1.74
N ARG A 22 10.32 -2.39 -2.87
CA ARG A 22 10.83 -1.00 -2.91
C ARG A 22 9.90 -0.01 -2.22
N LEU A 23 8.58 -0.23 -2.27
CA LEU A 23 7.60 0.60 -1.57
C LEU A 23 7.58 0.29 -0.08
N THR A 24 7.77 -0.97 0.32
CA THR A 24 7.94 -1.37 1.71
C THR A 24 9.19 -0.72 2.34
N GLU A 25 10.33 -0.77 1.65
CA GLU A 25 11.56 -0.09 2.08
C GLU A 25 11.37 1.42 2.21
N LEU A 26 10.68 2.03 1.24
CA LEU A 26 10.36 3.45 1.26
C LEU A 26 9.46 3.84 2.44
N LEU A 27 8.43 3.04 2.73
CA LEU A 27 7.59 3.23 3.90
C LEU A 27 8.41 3.08 5.19
N GLY A 28 9.28 2.08 5.26
CA GLY A 28 10.22 1.90 6.36
C GLY A 28 11.16 3.09 6.56
N ALA A 29 11.63 3.73 5.49
CA ALA A 29 12.44 4.95 5.54
C ALA A 29 11.68 6.13 6.17
N LEU A 30 10.43 6.34 5.76
CA LEU A 30 9.58 7.39 6.32
C LEU A 30 9.29 7.18 7.81
N LEU A 31 8.97 5.94 8.21
CA LEU A 31 8.60 5.61 9.59
C LEU A 31 9.80 5.53 10.54
N GLY A 32 10.95 5.09 10.04
CA GLY A 32 12.17 5.01 10.84
C GLY A 32 12.87 6.36 11.04
N GLY A 33 12.41 7.43 10.39
CA GLY A 33 13.00 8.76 10.53
C GLY A 33 14.39 8.92 9.92
N TRP A 34 14.73 8.11 8.93
CA TRP A 34 16.05 8.00 8.33
C TRP A 34 15.98 8.44 6.86
N ASP A 35 16.92 9.32 6.50
CA ASP A 35 17.09 9.83 5.14
C ASP A 35 15.83 10.47 4.50
N PHE A 36 15.14 11.35 5.24
CA PHE A 36 14.00 12.10 4.70
C PHE A 36 14.33 12.89 3.42
N ALA A 37 15.58 13.30 3.25
CA ALA A 37 16.04 14.03 2.07
C ALA A 37 15.84 13.23 0.78
N SER A 38 16.00 11.89 0.82
CA SER A 38 15.77 11.02 -0.33
C SER A 38 14.38 10.37 -0.30
N ALA A 39 13.90 9.97 0.88
CA ALA A 39 12.65 9.22 1.04
C ALA A 39 11.42 10.07 0.73
N VAL A 40 11.38 11.33 1.19
CA VAL A 40 10.20 12.17 1.02
C VAL A 40 9.93 12.52 -0.45
N PRO A 41 10.91 12.99 -1.25
CA PRO A 41 10.67 13.24 -2.68
C PRO A 41 10.19 11.99 -3.42
N ARG A 42 10.78 10.83 -3.12
CA ARG A 42 10.42 9.58 -3.78
C ARG A 42 9.02 9.09 -3.41
N ALA A 43 8.63 9.24 -2.14
CA ALA A 43 7.28 8.92 -1.69
C ALA A 43 6.23 9.87 -2.30
N LEU A 44 6.57 11.15 -2.46
CA LEU A 44 5.73 12.09 -3.19
C LEU A 44 5.58 11.71 -4.67
N ASP A 45 6.67 11.35 -5.36
CA ASP A 45 6.60 10.91 -6.77
C ASP A 45 5.69 9.69 -6.96
N VAL A 46 5.70 8.76 -6.00
CA VAL A 46 4.80 7.60 -5.99
C VAL A 46 3.36 8.04 -5.76
N ALA A 47 3.11 8.82 -4.70
CA ALA A 47 1.77 9.20 -4.29
C ALA A 47 1.09 10.21 -5.24
N GLU A 48 1.85 10.98 -6.00
CA GLU A 48 1.34 11.84 -7.08
C GLU A 48 0.81 11.03 -8.25
N ARG A 49 1.40 9.86 -8.53
CA ARG A 49 0.96 8.95 -9.59
C ARG A 49 -0.18 8.05 -9.14
N ASP A 50 -0.09 7.57 -7.90
CA ASP A 50 -1.09 6.72 -7.26
C ASP A 50 -1.31 7.15 -5.80
N PRO A 51 -2.36 7.94 -5.51
CA PRO A 51 -2.67 8.41 -4.16
C PRO A 51 -3.05 7.30 -3.16
N LEU A 52 -3.26 6.08 -3.68
CA LEU A 52 -3.62 4.88 -2.93
C LEU A 52 -2.50 3.83 -2.91
N ALA A 53 -1.29 4.20 -3.37
CA ALA A 53 -0.13 3.34 -3.35
C ALA A 53 0.09 2.73 -1.96
N SER A 54 0.46 1.45 -1.95
CA SER A 54 0.73 0.67 -0.75
C SER A 54 2.17 0.14 -0.74
N GLY A 55 2.85 0.29 0.40
CA GLY A 55 4.09 -0.36 0.79
C GLY A 55 3.87 -1.73 1.45
N GLY A 56 2.66 -2.28 1.37
CA GLY A 56 2.33 -3.63 1.81
C GLY A 56 1.53 -3.72 3.12
N TRP A 57 1.10 -2.60 3.71
CA TRP A 57 0.34 -2.61 4.96
C TRP A 57 -1.14 -2.36 4.71
N PHE A 58 -1.47 -1.29 3.98
CA PHE A 58 -2.82 -1.02 3.50
C PHE A 58 -2.80 -0.01 2.36
N THR A 59 -3.92 0.09 1.65
CA THR A 59 -4.09 1.02 0.55
C THR A 59 -3.94 2.49 1.01
N GLY A 60 -2.90 3.18 0.53
CA GLY A 60 -2.59 4.55 0.93
C GLY A 60 -1.65 4.69 2.13
N ASP A 61 -1.01 3.59 2.57
CA ASP A 61 -0.03 3.62 3.67
C ASP A 61 1.19 4.53 3.39
N ILE A 62 1.56 4.74 2.12
CA ILE A 62 2.64 5.67 1.72
C ILE A 62 2.28 7.11 2.09
N VAL A 63 1.04 7.52 1.81
CA VAL A 63 0.54 8.85 2.19
C VAL A 63 0.44 8.98 3.70
N ARG A 64 0.04 7.90 4.39
CA ARG A 64 0.03 7.87 5.85
C ARG A 64 1.45 8.00 6.44
N GLY A 65 2.45 7.38 5.83
CA GLY A 65 3.87 7.51 6.22
C GLY A 65 4.40 8.93 6.01
N LEU A 66 3.98 9.63 4.95
CA LEU A 66 4.30 11.05 4.76
C LEU A 66 3.75 11.94 5.90
N MET A 67 2.63 11.56 6.52
CA MET A 67 2.09 12.31 7.66
C MET A 67 2.93 12.19 8.94
N GLU A 68 3.79 11.16 9.04
CA GLU A 68 4.70 10.97 10.17
C GLU A 68 5.99 11.80 10.05
N VAL A 69 6.23 12.42 8.90
CA VAL A 69 7.42 13.26 8.67
C VAL A 69 7.34 14.52 9.55
N PRO A 70 8.38 14.84 10.35
CA PRO A 70 8.36 15.96 11.27
C PRO A 70 8.10 17.31 10.60
N GLY A 71 7.33 18.18 11.26
CA GLY A 71 7.06 19.56 10.81
C GLY A 71 8.32 20.36 10.46
N ALA A 72 9.42 20.14 11.19
CA ALA A 72 10.70 20.79 10.93
C ALA A 72 11.28 20.46 9.54
N PHE A 73 11.03 19.26 9.01
CA PHE A 73 11.43 18.91 7.64
C PHE A 73 10.64 19.72 6.61
N TRP A 74 9.32 19.80 6.79
CA TRP A 74 8.43 20.54 5.89
C TRP A 74 8.73 22.04 5.86
N ALA A 75 9.03 22.63 7.03
CA ALA A 75 9.41 24.03 7.14
C ALA A 75 10.68 24.37 6.33
N ARG A 76 11.60 23.41 6.20
CA ARG A 76 12.84 23.56 5.42
C ARG A 76 12.65 23.32 3.92
N HIS A 77 11.54 22.71 3.50
CA HIS A 77 11.29 22.32 2.11
C HIS A 77 9.86 22.73 1.66
N PRO A 78 9.59 24.04 1.51
CA PRO A 78 8.25 24.54 1.19
C PRO A 78 7.69 23.99 -0.14
N THR A 79 8.53 23.77 -1.14
CA THR A 79 8.12 23.17 -2.42
C THR A 79 7.64 21.72 -2.25
N LEU A 80 8.33 20.92 -1.43
CA LEU A 80 7.91 19.56 -1.13
C LEU A 80 6.63 19.55 -0.29
N TYR A 81 6.49 20.52 0.62
CA TYR A 81 5.27 20.66 1.42
C TYR A 81 4.05 21.01 0.55
N ALA A 82 4.19 21.88 -0.46
CA ALA A 82 3.12 22.16 -1.41
C ALA A 82 2.69 20.89 -2.18
N ARG A 83 3.65 20.09 -2.66
CA ARG A 83 3.39 18.79 -3.30
C ARG A 83 2.68 17.84 -2.34
N TYR A 84 3.14 17.73 -1.11
CA TYR A 84 2.50 16.94 -0.06
C TYR A 84 1.04 17.34 0.17
N GLN A 85 0.73 18.64 0.22
CA GLN A 85 -0.64 19.11 0.36
C GLN A 85 -1.53 18.71 -0.82
N MET A 86 -0.99 18.68 -2.05
CA MET A 86 -1.74 18.20 -3.22
C MET A 86 -2.00 16.70 -3.12
N VAL A 87 -0.98 15.91 -2.77
CA VAL A 87 -1.09 14.46 -2.55
C VAL A 87 -2.12 14.14 -1.48
N LEU A 88 -2.12 14.86 -0.35
CA LEU A 88 -3.11 14.65 0.71
C LEU A 88 -4.55 14.86 0.23
N ARG A 89 -4.79 15.89 -0.59
CA ARG A 89 -6.13 16.15 -1.15
C ARG A 89 -6.55 15.04 -2.10
N ALA A 90 -5.67 14.66 -3.03
CA ALA A 90 -5.92 13.57 -3.97
C ALA A 90 -6.18 12.23 -3.24
N SER A 91 -5.41 11.93 -2.19
CA SER A 91 -5.61 10.74 -1.36
C SER A 91 -6.91 10.79 -0.57
N ALA A 92 -7.31 11.96 -0.05
CA ALA A 92 -8.60 12.11 0.63
C ALA A 92 -9.77 11.91 -0.33
N GLU A 93 -9.67 12.41 -1.57
CA GLU A 93 -10.67 12.18 -2.62
C GLU A 93 -10.73 10.71 -3.02
N ALA A 94 -9.59 10.08 -3.28
CA ALA A 94 -9.51 8.67 -3.65
C ALA A 94 -10.08 7.75 -2.55
N ARG A 95 -9.81 8.03 -1.26
CA ARG A 95 -10.36 7.23 -0.15
C ARG A 95 -11.88 7.27 -0.06
N ARG A 96 -12.55 8.33 -0.56
CA ARG A 96 -14.02 8.39 -0.57
C ARG A 96 -14.66 7.32 -1.46
N THR A 97 -13.92 6.74 -2.40
CA THR A 97 -14.44 5.68 -3.27
C THR A 97 -14.21 4.28 -2.69
N LEU A 98 -13.35 4.14 -1.67
CA LEU A 98 -13.06 2.85 -1.04
C LEU A 98 -14.21 2.37 -0.13
N PRO A 99 -14.34 1.06 0.13
CA PRO A 99 -15.19 0.53 1.20
C PRO A 99 -14.85 1.13 2.57
N ILE A 100 -15.83 1.20 3.47
CA ILE A 100 -15.67 1.86 4.77
C ILE A 100 -14.55 1.23 5.60
N GLU A 101 -14.40 -0.08 5.54
CA GLU A 101 -13.36 -0.84 6.25
C GLU A 101 -11.96 -0.37 5.84
N GLN A 102 -11.74 -0.18 4.53
CA GLN A 102 -10.47 0.30 3.99
C GLN A 102 -10.23 1.78 4.30
N ARG A 103 -11.29 2.59 4.38
CA ARG A 103 -11.16 3.99 4.84
C ARG A 103 -10.67 4.05 6.29
N MET A 104 -11.15 3.13 7.14
CA MET A 104 -10.79 3.08 8.55
C MET A 104 -9.35 2.62 8.77
N GLN A 105 -8.82 1.74 7.92
CA GLN A 105 -7.41 1.29 7.98
C GLN A 105 -6.41 2.45 7.92
N PHE A 106 -6.74 3.53 7.21
CA PHE A 106 -5.89 4.73 7.17
C PHE A 106 -5.70 5.37 8.55
N TRP A 107 -6.69 5.26 9.42
CA TRP A 107 -6.67 5.82 10.78
C TRP A 107 -6.11 4.84 11.81
N SER A 108 -5.79 3.62 11.41
CA SER A 108 -5.16 2.65 12.30
C SER A 108 -3.74 3.09 12.67
N PRO A 109 -3.30 2.83 13.91
CA PRO A 109 -1.91 3.05 14.29
C PRO A 109 -0.98 2.25 13.39
N LEU A 110 0.04 2.92 12.84
CA LEU A 110 1.08 2.27 12.05
C LEU A 110 1.95 1.33 12.90
N ALA A 111 2.07 1.58 14.21
CA ALA A 111 2.86 0.75 15.12
C ALA A 111 2.29 -0.65 15.37
N ASP A 112 0.97 -0.83 15.16
CA ASP A 112 0.25 -2.07 15.49
C ASP A 112 0.14 -3.03 14.29
N LEU A 113 0.73 -2.70 13.15
CA LEU A 113 0.58 -3.48 11.91
C LEU A 113 1.70 -4.52 11.80
N PRO A 114 1.38 -5.82 11.73
CA PRO A 114 2.39 -6.85 11.58
C PRO A 114 3.13 -6.64 10.26
N ARG A 115 4.47 -6.57 10.35
CA ARG A 115 5.39 -6.37 9.22
C ARG A 115 5.26 -7.48 8.15
N ASP A 116 4.59 -8.58 8.51
CA ASP A 116 4.33 -9.77 7.69
C ASP A 116 2.89 -9.86 7.12
N ALA A 117 2.06 -8.82 7.19
CA ALA A 117 0.68 -8.85 6.63
C ALA A 117 0.61 -8.87 5.10
N ALA A 118 1.71 -9.17 4.41
CA ALA A 118 1.68 -9.55 3.02
C ALA A 118 1.03 -10.95 2.92
N VAL A 119 -0.26 -10.95 2.56
CA VAL A 119 -1.04 -12.11 2.10
C VAL A 119 -1.54 -13.03 3.22
N GLU A 120 -2.79 -12.82 3.63
CA GLU A 120 -3.87 -13.83 3.48
C GLU A 120 -5.21 -13.21 3.93
N HIS A 121 -6.05 -12.81 2.96
CA HIS A 121 -7.49 -12.74 3.19
C HIS A 121 -8.12 -13.96 2.52
N PRO A 122 -8.36 -15.08 3.22
CA PRO A 122 -9.37 -16.03 2.83
C PRO A 122 -10.68 -15.57 3.48
N ILE A 123 -11.42 -14.68 2.81
CA ILE A 123 -12.87 -14.64 3.04
C ILE A 123 -13.50 -15.46 1.93
N ASP A 124 -13.57 -16.77 2.16
CA ASP A 124 -14.70 -17.53 1.65
C ASP A 124 -15.21 -18.46 2.76
N HIS A 125 -16.41 -18.18 3.20
CA HIS A 125 -17.17 -18.95 4.17
C HIS A 125 -17.66 -20.23 3.48
N GLN A 126 -16.91 -21.33 3.59
CA GLN A 126 -17.49 -22.66 3.40
C GLN A 126 -17.31 -23.51 4.65
N VAL A 127 -18.26 -23.32 5.58
CA VAL A 127 -18.67 -24.40 6.49
C VAL A 127 -19.90 -25.04 5.87
N HIS A 128 -19.70 -26.13 5.14
CA HIS A 128 -20.74 -27.14 4.93
C HIS A 128 -20.31 -28.37 5.72
N PRO A 129 -20.94 -28.69 6.87
CA PRO A 129 -20.81 -30.01 7.43
C PRO A 129 -21.68 -30.96 6.61
N ARG A 130 -21.00 -31.89 5.91
CA ARG A 130 -21.63 -33.12 5.43
C ARG A 130 -22.06 -33.97 6.62
N GLY A 131 -23.26 -34.55 6.54
CA GLY A 131 -23.51 -35.88 7.09
C GLY A 131 -24.86 -36.10 7.76
N SER A 132 -25.59 -37.05 7.16
CA SER A 132 -26.59 -37.96 7.77
C SER A 132 -27.99 -37.35 7.98
N THR A 133 -29.07 -37.89 7.41
CA THR A 133 -29.44 -39.31 7.21
C THR A 133 -30.39 -39.45 6.04
#